data_AF-A0A2T0MFM0-F1
#
_entry.id   AF-A0A2T0MFM0-F1
#
_cell.length_a   1.000
_cell.length_b   1.000
_cell.length_c   1.000
_cell.angle_alpha   90.00
_cell.angle_beta   90.00
_cell.angle_gamma   90.00
#
_symmetry.space_group_name_H-M   'P 1'
#
loop_
_entity.id
_entity.type
_entity.pdbx_description
1 polymer ?
#
loop_
_entity_poly.entity_id
_entity_poly.type
_entity_poly.pdbx_seq_one_letter_code
_entity_poly.pdbx_strand_id
1 'polypeptide(L)'
;MNQIDFIHLKSKTESVDFSKLTPHPTIKNRYHLKRKALDDWQLNLFEKNLDIWTHNENVDLKTSLPYLFCGHNYVMFTQQNIFTALDILSDFLNIDLFHSSVEELEYAFITESLDFEHLTGSILTAVGYQTILQKKNLLVLRGIDDAIKFYDPCVNLKKKLSKKQYDRIEFNHGRLKTEIKYLNPKKSLKRDLVAGDLCSNLFMNYLNKDFMNRLGSILLHSAHNFPKKPSIIQLTYGNLLKLCDQHGLDPAQILTDSINGSDLSHSQKSQRRKAVKRLVQTYGKSYCQQISLDKVLTYSNY
;
A
#
# COMPACT_ATOMS: atom_id res chain seq x y z
N MET A 1 13.18 -0.02 -5.94
CA MET A 1 13.52 1.04 -4.94
C MET A 1 12.48 1.01 -3.85
N ASN A 2 12.91 0.99 -2.58
CA ASN A 2 12.01 0.77 -1.46
C ASN A 2 12.23 1.86 -0.41
N GLN A 3 11.16 2.34 0.22
CA GLN A 3 11.27 3.43 1.19
C GLN A 3 10.05 3.56 2.08
N ILE A 4 10.20 4.33 3.16
CA ILE A 4 9.08 4.81 3.96
C ILE A 4 8.60 6.13 3.37
N ASP A 5 7.34 6.15 2.94
CA ASP A 5 6.71 7.28 2.26
C ASP A 5 5.99 8.20 3.24
N PHE A 6 5.35 7.63 4.27
CA PHE A 6 4.53 8.36 5.23
C PHE A 6 4.65 7.76 6.63
N ILE A 7 4.59 8.63 7.64
CA ILE A 7 4.56 8.27 9.05
C ILE A 7 3.47 9.07 9.78
N HIS A 8 2.86 8.43 10.76
CA HIS A 8 2.12 9.08 11.84
C HIS A 8 2.78 8.67 13.15
N LEU A 9 3.42 9.63 13.81
CA LEU A 9 4.04 9.45 15.11
C LEU A 9 3.17 10.06 16.20
N LYS A 10 3.15 9.41 17.36
CA LYS A 10 2.55 9.95 18.57
C LYS A 10 3.59 9.97 19.68
N SER A 11 3.79 11.16 20.24
CA SER A 11 4.83 11.41 21.25
C SER A 11 4.14 11.90 22.51
N LYS A 12 4.52 11.34 23.66
CA LYS A 12 4.11 11.87 24.95
C LYS A 12 5.15 12.91 25.38
N THR A 13 4.76 14.17 25.52
CA THR A 13 5.65 15.27 25.91
C THR A 13 4.89 16.39 26.63
N GLU A 14 5.56 17.02 27.58
CA GLU A 14 5.07 18.23 28.28
C GLU A 14 5.60 19.52 27.64
N SER A 15 6.65 19.43 26.81
CA SER A 15 7.31 20.57 26.18
C SER A 15 7.24 20.48 24.66
N VAL A 16 6.65 21.51 24.05
CA VAL A 16 6.66 21.75 22.60
C VAL A 16 7.08 23.19 22.38
N ASP A 17 8.00 23.43 21.47
CA ASP A 17 8.38 24.78 21.09
C ASP A 17 7.34 25.42 20.16
N PHE A 18 6.28 25.97 20.76
CA PHE A 18 5.23 26.66 20.03
C PHE A 18 5.70 27.94 19.33
N SER A 19 6.88 28.49 19.66
CA SER A 19 7.39 29.71 19.02
C SER A 19 7.69 29.52 17.53
N LYS A 20 7.97 28.26 17.14
CA LYS A 20 8.24 27.80 15.79
C LYS A 20 7.00 27.26 15.06
N LEU A 21 5.84 27.30 15.71
CA LEU A 21 4.57 26.80 15.18
C LEU A 21 3.58 27.95 14.95
N THR A 22 2.68 27.75 13.99
CA THR A 22 1.54 28.64 13.75
C THR A 22 0.26 27.81 13.80
N PRO A 23 -0.76 28.23 14.57
CA PRO A 23 -2.04 27.53 14.61
C PRO A 23 -2.69 27.43 13.22
N HIS A 24 -3.31 26.30 12.91
CA HIS A 24 -4.14 26.15 11.73
C HIS A 24 -5.34 27.11 11.84
N PRO A 25 -5.71 27.84 10.77
CA PRO A 25 -6.70 28.91 10.84
C PRO A 25 -8.10 28.44 11.27
N THR A 26 -8.46 27.21 10.96
CA THR A 26 -9.83 26.68 11.19
C THR A 26 -9.91 25.39 12.01
N ILE A 27 -8.79 24.72 12.30
CA ILE A 27 -8.81 23.40 12.95
C ILE A 27 -8.12 23.53 14.28
N LYS A 28 -8.89 23.37 15.35
CA LYS A 28 -8.40 23.49 16.72
C LYS A 28 -7.24 22.52 16.96
N ASN A 29 -6.22 22.99 17.68
CA ASN A 29 -5.06 22.21 18.11
C ASN A 29 -4.20 21.63 16.98
N ARG A 30 -4.45 21.98 15.72
CA ARG A 30 -3.58 21.66 14.58
C ARG A 30 -2.65 22.84 14.35
N TYR A 31 -1.40 22.56 14.01
CA TYR A 31 -0.36 23.55 13.80
C TYR A 31 0.43 23.26 12.53
N HIS A 32 1.01 24.33 11.97
CA HIS A 32 1.96 24.28 10.87
C HIS A 32 3.31 24.83 11.33
N LEU A 33 4.38 24.47 10.60
CA LEU A 33 5.68 25.09 10.80
C LEU A 33 5.61 26.56 10.40
N LYS A 34 6.18 27.43 11.23
CA LYS A 34 6.27 28.86 10.94
C LYS A 34 7.37 29.09 9.90
N ARG A 35 7.01 29.65 8.74
CA ARG A 35 7.95 29.88 7.62
C ARG A 35 9.22 30.63 8.04
N LYS A 36 9.07 31.70 8.83
CA LYS A 36 10.21 32.47 9.35
C LYS A 36 11.20 31.60 10.13
N ALA A 37 10.71 30.68 10.97
CA ALA A 37 11.57 29.80 11.75
C ALA A 37 12.32 28.78 10.86
N LEU A 38 11.71 28.33 9.76
CA LEU A 38 12.40 27.52 8.75
C LEU A 38 13.50 28.30 8.03
N ASP A 39 13.22 29.54 7.65
CA ASP A 39 14.19 30.42 6.99
C ASP A 39 15.37 30.73 7.93
N ASP A 40 15.11 31.01 9.22
CA ASP A 40 16.14 31.22 10.26
C ASP A 40 17.06 29.99 10.44
N TRP A 41 16.50 28.79 10.26
CA TRP A 41 17.22 27.50 10.29
C TRP A 41 17.82 27.09 8.94
N GLN A 42 17.62 27.88 7.88
CA GLN A 42 18.03 27.56 6.51
C GLN A 42 17.46 26.21 6.01
N LEU A 43 16.30 25.81 6.53
CA LEU A 43 15.61 24.58 6.15
C LEU A 43 14.62 24.85 5.03
N ASN A 44 14.82 24.22 3.87
CA ASN A 44 13.88 24.30 2.76
C ASN A 44 12.90 23.12 2.78
N LEU A 45 11.96 23.13 3.73
CA LEU A 45 10.92 22.10 3.84
C LEU A 45 9.67 22.48 3.02
N PHE A 46 8.96 21.45 2.55
CA PHE A 46 7.65 21.53 1.91
C PHE A 46 6.54 21.23 2.93
N GLU A 47 6.27 22.19 3.81
CA GLU A 47 5.49 22.03 5.04
C GLU A 47 4.01 21.70 4.83
N LYS A 48 3.47 21.82 3.61
CA LYS A 48 2.05 21.60 3.30
C LYS A 48 1.54 20.20 3.66
N ASN A 49 2.42 19.21 3.75
CA ASN A 49 2.10 17.82 4.08
C ASN A 49 2.62 17.41 5.46
N LEU A 50 2.96 18.37 6.32
CA LEU A 50 3.29 18.13 7.72
C LEU A 50 2.17 18.69 8.59
N ASP A 51 1.55 17.79 9.34
CA ASP A 51 0.53 18.13 10.31
C ASP A 51 1.00 17.78 11.71
N ILE A 52 0.84 18.75 12.60
CA ILE A 52 1.18 18.63 14.02
C ILE A 52 -0.08 18.90 14.82
N TRP A 53 -0.50 17.96 15.66
CA TRP A 53 -1.60 18.15 16.59
C TRP A 53 -1.12 18.06 18.02
N THR A 54 -1.58 18.96 18.89
CA THR A 54 -1.23 18.94 20.32
C THR A 54 -2.49 18.72 21.16
N HIS A 55 -2.48 17.70 22.03
CA HIS A 55 -3.66 17.32 22.80
C HIS A 55 -3.23 16.75 24.13
N ASN A 56 -3.51 17.50 25.20
CA ASN A 56 -2.99 17.25 26.54
C ASN A 56 -1.44 17.15 26.46
N GLU A 57 -0.87 16.08 27.01
CA GLU A 57 0.56 15.74 26.96
C GLU A 57 0.95 14.93 25.70
N ASN A 58 0.15 14.97 24.62
CA ASN A 58 0.45 14.24 23.38
C ASN A 58 0.65 15.18 22.21
N VAL A 59 1.63 14.83 21.39
CA VAL A 59 1.88 15.43 20.08
C VAL A 59 1.79 14.36 19.02
N ASP A 60 0.86 14.56 18.07
CA ASP A 60 0.74 13.72 16.89
C ASP A 60 1.35 14.44 15.69
N LEU A 61 2.30 13.79 15.05
CA LEU A 61 2.97 14.27 13.85
C LEU A 61 2.61 13.35 12.69
N LYS A 62 2.02 13.90 11.62
CA LYS A 62 1.74 13.16 10.39
C LYS A 62 2.44 13.81 9.22
N THR A 63 3.25 13.05 8.51
CA THR A 63 3.90 13.58 7.30
C THR A 63 4.37 12.51 6.33
N SER A 64 4.53 12.93 5.08
CA SER A 64 5.33 12.20 4.12
C SER A 64 6.76 12.72 4.14
N LEU A 65 7.69 11.95 4.71
CA LEU A 65 9.09 12.38 4.85
C LEU A 65 9.74 12.71 3.51
N PRO A 66 9.63 11.89 2.44
CA PRO A 66 10.21 12.26 1.15
C PRO A 66 9.60 13.55 0.60
N TYR A 67 8.28 13.73 0.73
CA TYR A 67 7.64 14.97 0.30
C TYR A 67 8.15 16.18 1.07
N LEU A 68 8.27 16.06 2.39
CA LEU A 68 8.64 17.18 3.27
C LEU A 68 10.00 17.76 2.87
N PHE A 69 10.94 16.93 2.42
CA PHE A 69 12.29 17.36 2.07
C PHE A 69 12.50 17.58 0.56
N CYS A 70 11.77 16.87 -0.30
CA CYS A 70 12.00 16.90 -1.76
C CYS A 70 10.82 17.47 -2.55
N GLY A 71 9.67 17.67 -1.93
CA GLY A 71 8.43 18.16 -2.58
C GLY A 71 7.70 17.11 -3.41
N HIS A 72 8.18 15.85 -3.43
CA HIS A 72 7.54 14.70 -4.07
C HIS A 72 8.03 13.38 -3.46
N ASN A 73 7.28 12.30 -3.72
CA ASN A 73 7.57 10.96 -3.17
C ASN A 73 8.21 10.01 -4.20
N TYR A 74 8.72 10.56 -5.29
CA TYR A 74 9.42 9.82 -6.34
C TYR A 74 10.90 10.19 -6.28
N VAL A 75 11.54 9.80 -5.20
CA VAL A 75 12.93 10.06 -4.84
C VAL A 75 13.36 8.89 -3.99
N MET A 76 14.64 8.52 -3.96
CA MET A 76 15.12 7.50 -3.03
C MET A 76 15.28 8.14 -1.64
N PHE A 77 14.48 7.69 -0.67
CA PHE A 77 14.56 8.15 0.70
C PHE A 77 15.09 7.05 1.62
N THR A 78 16.38 7.13 1.93
CA THR A 78 17.13 6.10 2.68
C THR A 78 16.87 6.19 4.19
N GLN A 79 17.32 5.18 4.94
CA GLN A 79 17.27 5.18 6.41
C GLN A 79 18.02 6.38 7.01
N GLN A 80 19.16 6.76 6.42
CA GLN A 80 19.90 7.93 6.86
C GLN A 80 19.07 9.21 6.67
N ASN A 81 18.29 9.29 5.58
CA ASN A 81 17.38 10.43 5.39
C ASN A 81 16.24 10.43 6.42
N ILE A 82 15.73 9.26 6.81
CA ILE A 82 14.73 9.14 7.89
C ILE A 82 15.33 9.62 9.21
N PHE A 83 16.52 9.14 9.57
CA PHE A 83 17.23 9.57 10.78
C PHE A 83 17.40 11.09 10.81
N THR A 84 17.98 11.67 9.76
CA THR A 84 18.19 13.12 9.65
C THR A 84 16.87 13.89 9.69
N ALA A 85 15.81 13.37 9.09
CA ALA A 85 14.50 14.02 9.15
C ALA A 85 13.89 14.02 10.56
N LEU A 86 14.00 12.90 11.28
CA LEU A 86 13.53 12.80 12.67
C LEU A 86 14.36 13.69 13.59
N ASP A 87 15.68 13.75 13.39
CA ASP A 87 16.59 14.62 14.14
C ASP A 87 16.23 16.10 13.97
N ILE A 88 16.11 16.57 12.71
CA ILE A 88 15.69 17.94 12.39
C ILE A 88 14.34 18.27 13.01
N LEU A 89 13.34 17.38 12.89
CA LEU A 89 12.01 17.62 13.44
C LEU A 89 12.01 17.58 14.98
N SER A 90 12.86 16.75 15.58
CA SER A 90 13.01 16.66 17.04
C SER A 90 13.54 17.98 17.61
N ASP A 91 14.63 18.48 17.02
CA ASP A 91 15.25 19.75 17.39
C ASP A 91 14.33 20.94 17.09
N PHE A 92 13.61 20.89 15.98
CA PHE A 92 12.68 21.95 15.62
C PHE A 92 11.52 22.00 16.61
N LEU A 93 10.94 20.87 17.01
CA LEU A 93 9.79 20.84 17.91
C LEU A 93 10.16 20.86 19.39
N ASN A 94 11.44 20.63 19.72
CA ASN A 94 11.93 20.33 21.07
C ASN A 94 11.22 19.11 21.68
N ILE A 95 11.16 18.02 20.90
CA ILE A 95 10.53 16.75 21.26
C ILE A 95 11.46 15.63 20.79
N ASP A 96 11.76 14.64 21.63
CA ASP A 96 12.45 13.45 21.17
C ASP A 96 11.49 12.55 20.35
N LEU A 97 11.57 12.64 19.02
CA LEU A 97 10.70 11.87 18.13
C LEU A 97 11.16 10.41 17.98
N PHE A 98 12.39 10.05 18.35
CA PHE A 98 12.91 8.69 18.16
C PHE A 98 12.18 7.66 19.04
N HIS A 99 11.67 8.10 20.18
CA HIS A 99 10.89 7.27 21.12
C HIS A 99 9.37 7.33 20.90
N SER A 100 8.91 8.09 19.91
CA SER A 100 7.47 8.21 19.60
C SER A 100 6.91 6.93 19.03
N SER A 101 5.69 6.58 19.43
CA SER A 101 5.00 5.41 18.87
C SER A 101 4.62 5.66 17.42
N VAL A 102 4.78 4.64 16.58
CA VAL A 102 4.36 4.68 15.18
C VAL A 102 2.92 4.18 15.07
N GLU A 103 1.99 5.12 14.88
CA GLU A 103 0.55 4.84 14.81
C GLU A 103 0.12 4.45 13.38
N GLU A 104 0.76 5.01 12.35
CA GLU A 104 0.58 4.64 10.95
C GLU A 104 1.91 4.72 10.20
N LEU A 105 2.08 3.86 9.19
CA LEU A 105 3.28 3.81 8.33
C LEU A 105 2.87 3.48 6.90
N GLU A 106 3.41 4.19 5.91
CA GLU A 106 3.31 3.79 4.49
C GLU A 106 4.70 3.38 3.98
N TYR A 107 4.81 2.14 3.52
CA TYR A 107 6.01 1.60 2.89
C TYR A 107 5.78 1.40 1.40
N ALA A 108 6.72 1.87 0.59
CA ALA A 108 6.62 1.94 -0.85
C ALA A 108 7.67 1.08 -1.55
N PHE A 109 7.29 0.53 -2.69
CA PHE A 109 8.14 -0.16 -3.65
C PHE A 109 7.88 0.40 -5.05
N ILE A 110 8.93 0.85 -5.73
CA ILE A 110 8.86 1.29 -7.13
C ILE A 110 9.52 0.23 -8.00
N THR A 111 8.78 -0.26 -9.00
CA THR A 111 9.20 -1.31 -9.93
C THR A 111 9.24 -0.83 -11.38
N GLU A 112 10.26 -1.27 -12.09
CA GLU A 112 10.54 -0.89 -13.47
C GLU A 112 9.86 -1.74 -14.53
N SER A 113 9.66 -3.01 -14.22
CA SER A 113 9.39 -4.06 -15.21
C SER A 113 7.91 -4.39 -15.37
N LEU A 114 7.03 -3.77 -14.59
CA LEU A 114 5.59 -4.07 -14.56
C LEU A 114 4.76 -2.90 -15.08
N ASP A 115 3.94 -3.19 -16.09
CA ASP A 115 2.94 -2.26 -16.59
C ASP A 115 1.71 -2.25 -15.67
N PHE A 116 1.22 -1.05 -15.34
CA PHE A 116 0.09 -0.85 -14.42
C PHE A 116 -1.17 -1.56 -14.92
N GLU A 117 -1.48 -1.44 -16.21
CA GLU A 117 -2.68 -2.06 -16.80
C GLU A 117 -2.60 -3.59 -16.77
N HIS A 118 -1.41 -4.15 -17.00
CA HIS A 118 -1.19 -5.59 -16.94
C HIS A 118 -1.38 -6.14 -15.51
N LEU A 119 -0.77 -5.49 -14.51
CA LEU A 119 -0.85 -5.92 -13.11
C LEU A 119 -2.25 -5.75 -12.53
N THR A 120 -2.88 -4.59 -12.72
CA THR A 120 -4.19 -4.35 -12.13
C THR A 120 -5.32 -5.08 -12.85
N GLY A 121 -5.12 -5.44 -14.13
CA GLY A 121 -6.02 -6.33 -14.86
C GLY A 121 -6.03 -7.76 -14.30
N SER A 122 -4.94 -8.23 -13.69
CA SER A 122 -4.90 -9.54 -13.03
C SER A 122 -5.49 -9.49 -11.61
N ILE A 123 -5.36 -8.35 -10.90
CA ILE A 123 -5.90 -8.16 -9.55
C ILE A 123 -7.43 -7.95 -9.58
N LEU A 124 -8.16 -9.02 -9.83
CA LEU A 124 -9.63 -9.02 -9.79
C LEU A 124 -10.18 -9.31 -8.40
N THR A 125 -9.50 -10.14 -7.61
CA THR A 125 -9.80 -10.35 -6.20
C THR A 125 -8.53 -10.63 -5.41
N ALA A 126 -8.35 -9.95 -4.29
CA ALA A 126 -7.30 -10.24 -3.30
C ALA A 126 -7.97 -10.86 -2.06
N VAL A 127 -7.45 -11.98 -1.53
CA VAL A 127 -7.96 -12.56 -0.28
C VAL A 127 -7.70 -11.60 0.87
N GLY A 128 -8.71 -11.34 1.70
CA GLY A 128 -8.58 -10.43 2.84
C GLY A 128 -8.59 -8.94 2.48
N TYR A 129 -8.74 -8.60 1.19
CA TYR A 129 -8.79 -7.21 0.74
C TYR A 129 -10.04 -6.94 -0.11
N GLN A 130 -10.62 -5.76 0.12
CA GLN A 130 -11.68 -5.22 -0.71
C GLN A 130 -11.13 -4.14 -1.64
N THR A 131 -11.51 -4.15 -2.91
CA THR A 131 -11.24 -3.03 -3.82
C THR A 131 -12.10 -1.83 -3.42
N ILE A 132 -11.46 -0.75 -2.97
CA ILE A 132 -12.14 0.50 -2.58
C ILE A 132 -12.09 1.53 -3.72
N LEU A 133 -11.06 1.48 -4.56
CA LEU A 133 -10.93 2.40 -5.68
C LEU A 133 -10.23 1.73 -6.86
N GLN A 134 -10.82 1.84 -8.05
CA GLN A 134 -10.21 1.41 -9.29
C GLN A 134 -10.40 2.49 -10.36
N LYS A 135 -9.29 3.03 -10.84
CA LYS A 135 -9.19 4.02 -11.91
C LYS A 135 -8.09 3.56 -12.87
N LYS A 136 -8.03 4.17 -14.06
CA LYS A 136 -7.08 3.82 -15.12
C LYS A 136 -5.62 3.67 -14.66
N ASN A 137 -5.17 4.49 -13.70
CA ASN A 137 -3.78 4.51 -13.20
C ASN A 137 -3.70 4.45 -11.66
N LEU A 138 -4.75 3.94 -10.99
CA LEU A 138 -4.80 3.83 -9.53
C LEU A 138 -5.73 2.68 -9.12
N LEU A 139 -5.19 1.75 -8.34
CA LEU A 139 -5.95 0.70 -7.66
C LEU A 139 -5.67 0.80 -6.16
N VAL A 140 -6.72 0.79 -5.35
CA VAL A 140 -6.63 0.78 -3.88
C VAL A 140 -7.41 -0.42 -3.35
N LEU A 141 -6.70 -1.26 -2.63
CA LEU A 141 -7.21 -2.41 -1.89
C LEU A 141 -7.17 -2.10 -0.40
N ARG A 142 -8.19 -2.53 0.35
CA ARG A 142 -8.29 -2.30 1.80
C ARG A 142 -8.46 -3.63 2.52
N GLY A 143 -7.50 -3.93 3.38
CA GLY A 143 -7.60 -4.99 4.38
C GLY A 143 -8.16 -4.43 5.68
N ILE A 144 -8.17 -5.26 6.71
CA ILE A 144 -8.64 -4.88 8.05
C ILE A 144 -7.67 -3.88 8.69
N ASP A 145 -6.37 -4.21 8.71
CA ASP A 145 -5.33 -3.41 9.40
C ASP A 145 -4.38 -2.68 8.44
N ASP A 146 -4.55 -2.86 7.13
CA ASP A 146 -3.71 -2.24 6.11
C ASP A 146 -4.50 -1.84 4.84
N ALA A 147 -3.86 -1.07 3.98
CA ALA A 147 -4.35 -0.75 2.65
C ALA A 147 -3.20 -0.81 1.65
N ILE A 148 -3.46 -1.31 0.44
CA ILE A 148 -2.46 -1.42 -0.61
C ILE A 148 -2.87 -0.56 -1.80
N LYS A 149 -1.95 0.25 -2.29
CA LYS A 149 -2.15 1.17 -3.38
C LYS A 149 -1.18 0.87 -4.50
N PHE A 150 -1.70 0.66 -5.71
CA PHE A 150 -0.93 0.54 -6.94
C PHE A 150 -1.22 1.76 -7.78
N TYR A 151 -0.21 2.41 -8.36
CA TYR A 151 -0.43 3.56 -9.24
C TYR A 151 0.76 3.89 -10.12
N ASP A 152 0.50 4.64 -11.19
CA ASP A 152 1.55 5.25 -12.01
C ASP A 152 2.09 6.53 -11.33
N PRO A 153 3.35 6.56 -10.88
CA PRO A 153 3.91 7.72 -10.19
C PRO A 153 4.04 8.95 -11.10
N CYS A 154 4.27 8.78 -12.40
CA CYS A 154 4.40 9.88 -13.36
C CYS A 154 3.08 10.62 -13.49
N VAL A 155 1.98 9.88 -13.71
CA VAL A 155 0.63 10.46 -13.82
C VAL A 155 0.21 11.11 -12.50
N ASN A 156 0.56 10.51 -11.37
CA ASN A 156 0.25 11.08 -10.06
C ASN A 156 0.99 12.41 -9.81
N LEU A 157 2.30 12.47 -10.13
CA LEU A 157 3.09 13.68 -9.93
C LEU A 157 2.70 14.81 -10.88
N LYS A 158 2.36 14.50 -12.14
CA LYS A 158 1.90 15.50 -13.11
C LYS A 158 0.67 16.29 -12.64
N LYS A 159 -0.16 15.69 -11.78
CA LYS A 159 -1.35 16.34 -11.19
C LYS A 159 -1.02 17.20 -9.96
N LYS A 160 0.11 16.97 -9.31
CA LYS A 160 0.49 17.60 -8.03
C LYS A 160 1.52 18.70 -8.19
N LEU A 161 2.37 18.62 -9.21
CA LEU A 161 3.48 19.53 -9.43
C LEU A 161 3.20 20.52 -10.57
N SER A 162 3.80 21.71 -10.50
CA SER A 162 3.85 22.60 -11.65
C SER A 162 4.68 21.98 -12.78
N LYS A 163 4.44 22.40 -14.03
CA LYS A 163 5.19 21.91 -15.20
C LYS A 163 6.71 22.04 -15.01
N LYS A 164 7.18 23.21 -14.55
CA LYS A 164 8.60 23.46 -14.30
C LYS A 164 9.21 22.52 -13.24
N GLN A 165 8.45 22.15 -12.21
CA GLN A 165 8.90 21.18 -11.21
C GLN A 165 8.91 19.76 -11.77
N TYR A 166 7.85 19.38 -12.49
CA TYR A 166 7.70 18.07 -13.09
C TYR A 166 8.82 17.78 -14.11
N ASP A 167 9.13 18.74 -14.99
CA ASP A 167 10.13 18.58 -16.05
C ASP A 167 11.58 18.45 -15.51
N ARG A 168 11.81 18.72 -14.22
CA ARG A 168 13.11 18.52 -13.55
C ARG A 168 13.28 17.11 -12.97
N ILE A 169 12.21 16.31 -12.93
CA ILE A 169 12.26 14.97 -12.38
C ILE A 169 12.70 14.00 -13.47
N GLU A 170 13.83 13.33 -13.24
CA GLU A 170 14.25 12.22 -14.08
C GLU A 170 13.46 10.96 -13.73
N PHE A 171 12.58 10.54 -14.62
CA PHE A 171 11.83 9.30 -14.50
C PHE A 171 12.67 8.13 -15.00
N ASN A 172 13.73 7.82 -14.25
CA ASN A 172 14.67 6.75 -14.60
C ASN A 172 14.15 5.36 -14.18
N HIS A 173 13.08 5.30 -13.36
CA HIS A 173 12.65 4.06 -12.69
C HIS A 173 11.11 3.88 -12.68
N GLY A 174 10.57 3.18 -13.67
CA GLY A 174 9.34 2.41 -13.49
C GLY A 174 7.97 3.10 -13.56
N ARG A 175 7.03 2.32 -14.09
CA ARG A 175 5.65 2.71 -14.43
C ARG A 175 4.66 2.36 -13.32
N LEU A 176 5.13 1.78 -12.22
CA LEU A 176 4.29 1.32 -11.13
C LEU A 176 4.97 1.56 -9.78
N LYS A 177 4.25 2.27 -8.92
CA LYS A 177 4.53 2.37 -7.50
C LYS A 177 3.47 1.58 -6.73
N THR A 178 3.94 0.70 -5.86
CA THR A 178 3.11 -0.07 -4.94
C THR A 178 3.40 0.37 -3.51
N GLU A 179 2.37 0.69 -2.76
CA GLU A 179 2.47 1.17 -1.38
C GLU A 179 1.58 0.32 -0.47
N ILE A 180 2.10 -0.08 0.69
CA ILE A 180 1.31 -0.65 1.77
C ILE A 180 1.27 0.37 2.89
N LYS A 181 0.06 0.82 3.21
CA LYS A 181 -0.23 1.64 4.37
C LYS A 181 -0.70 0.75 5.52
N TYR A 182 0.13 0.63 6.54
CA TYR A 182 -0.18 0.01 7.82
C TYR A 182 -0.96 1.02 8.68
N LEU A 183 -2.22 0.72 8.97
CA LEU A 183 -3.13 1.62 9.71
C LEU A 183 -3.03 1.41 11.23
N ASN A 184 -2.53 0.23 11.60
CA ASN A 184 -2.17 -0.12 12.96
C ASN A 184 -0.92 -1.03 12.87
N PRO A 185 0.30 -0.45 12.86
CA PRO A 185 1.54 -1.21 12.77
C PRO A 185 1.65 -2.27 13.87
N LYS A 186 1.20 -1.97 15.10
CA LYS A 186 1.18 -2.93 16.21
C LYS A 186 0.42 -4.21 15.87
N LYS A 187 -0.77 -4.11 15.29
CA LYS A 187 -1.57 -5.27 14.86
C LYS A 187 -1.00 -5.92 13.61
N SER A 188 -0.65 -5.13 12.60
CA SER A 188 -0.25 -5.63 11.29
C SER A 188 1.09 -6.34 11.30
N LEU A 189 2.06 -5.79 12.06
CA LEU A 189 3.43 -6.28 12.19
C LEU A 189 3.64 -7.06 13.49
N LYS A 190 2.61 -7.18 14.33
CA LYS A 190 2.63 -7.90 15.62
C LYS A 190 3.75 -7.45 16.57
N ARG A 191 4.07 -6.16 16.53
CA ARG A 191 5.17 -5.55 17.29
C ARG A 191 4.87 -4.08 17.58
N ASP A 192 5.14 -3.65 18.80
CA ASP A 192 5.19 -2.23 19.14
C ASP A 192 6.38 -1.57 18.43
N LEU A 193 6.10 -0.46 17.76
CA LEU A 193 7.08 0.26 16.96
C LEU A 193 7.29 1.66 17.51
N VAL A 194 8.55 2.05 17.61
CA VAL A 194 8.95 3.44 17.83
C VAL A 194 9.64 4.00 16.59
N ALA A 195 9.67 5.32 16.41
CA ALA A 195 10.23 5.94 15.20
C ALA A 195 11.71 5.58 14.97
N GLY A 196 12.49 5.38 16.04
CA GLY A 196 13.87 4.92 15.96
C GLY A 196 14.04 3.56 15.27
N ASP A 197 13.04 2.66 15.36
CA ASP A 197 13.07 1.37 14.65
C ASP A 197 13.13 1.57 13.13
N LEU A 198 12.54 2.66 12.61
CA LEU A 198 12.48 2.97 11.18
C LEU A 198 13.87 3.30 10.60
N CYS A 199 14.83 3.65 11.45
CA CYS A 199 16.22 3.92 11.07
C CYS A 199 17.08 2.64 11.01
N SER A 200 16.54 1.48 11.42
CA SER A 200 17.28 0.23 11.52
C SER A 200 17.23 -0.59 10.23
N ASN A 201 18.40 -1.00 9.74
CA ASN A 201 18.53 -1.97 8.64
C ASN A 201 17.76 -3.27 8.89
N LEU A 202 17.83 -3.80 10.11
CA LEU A 202 17.13 -5.04 10.46
C LEU A 202 15.61 -4.88 10.33
N PHE A 203 15.08 -3.75 10.78
CA PHE A 203 13.65 -3.47 10.66
C PHE A 203 13.24 -3.24 9.21
N MET A 204 14.02 -2.51 8.42
CA MET A 204 13.73 -2.29 7.01
C MET A 204 13.74 -3.60 6.21
N ASN A 205 14.66 -4.52 6.52
CA ASN A 205 14.68 -5.85 5.92
C ASN A 205 13.44 -6.69 6.31
N TYR A 206 13.03 -6.61 7.57
CA TYR A 206 11.79 -7.24 8.04
C TYR A 206 10.55 -6.68 7.30
N LEU A 207 10.45 -5.34 7.21
CA LEU A 207 9.36 -4.65 6.53
C LEU A 207 9.30 -4.99 5.05
N ASN A 208 10.46 -5.07 4.39
CA ASN A 208 10.57 -5.50 3.01
C ASN A 208 10.04 -6.94 2.83
N LYS A 209 10.43 -7.86 3.72
CA LYS A 209 9.96 -9.25 3.67
C LYS A 209 8.44 -9.34 3.88
N ASP A 210 7.89 -8.63 4.86
CA ASP A 210 6.43 -8.57 5.08
C ASP A 210 5.70 -8.00 3.84
N PHE A 211 6.19 -6.89 3.29
CA PHE A 211 5.65 -6.28 2.08
C PHE A 211 5.62 -7.26 0.91
N MET A 212 6.75 -7.94 0.64
CA MET A 212 6.84 -8.89 -0.46
C MET A 212 5.93 -10.11 -0.24
N ASN A 213 5.75 -10.57 1.00
CA ASN A 213 4.80 -11.64 1.31
C ASN A 213 3.34 -11.23 1.06
N ARG A 214 2.95 -10.02 1.46
CA ARG A 214 1.60 -9.48 1.19
C ARG A 214 1.36 -9.27 -0.30
N LEU A 215 2.33 -8.72 -1.00
CA LEU A 215 2.24 -8.53 -2.44
C LEU A 215 2.17 -9.89 -3.15
N GLY A 216 3.02 -10.84 -2.77
CA GLY A 216 3.03 -12.19 -3.30
C GLY A 216 1.70 -12.90 -3.10
N SER A 217 1.08 -12.78 -1.91
CA SER A 217 -0.23 -13.35 -1.67
C SER A 217 -1.29 -12.74 -2.58
N ILE A 218 -1.31 -11.42 -2.75
CA ILE A 218 -2.27 -10.76 -3.66
C ILE A 218 -2.06 -11.21 -5.10
N LEU A 219 -0.81 -11.26 -5.55
CA LEU A 219 -0.50 -11.59 -6.93
C LEU A 219 -0.74 -13.05 -7.28
N LEU A 220 -0.46 -13.99 -6.37
CA LEU A 220 -0.78 -15.41 -6.54
C LEU A 220 -2.29 -15.64 -6.70
N HIS A 221 -3.10 -14.97 -5.88
CA HIS A 221 -4.56 -15.04 -5.99
C HIS A 221 -5.11 -14.24 -7.19
N SER A 222 -4.28 -13.39 -7.80
CA SER A 222 -4.59 -12.63 -9.02
C SER A 222 -4.22 -13.35 -10.30
N ALA A 223 -3.38 -14.39 -10.24
CA ALA A 223 -2.90 -15.15 -11.41
C ALA A 223 -3.99 -15.96 -12.12
N HIS A 224 -5.24 -15.85 -11.67
CA HIS A 224 -6.39 -16.35 -12.40
C HIS A 224 -6.58 -15.47 -13.64
N ASN A 225 -6.11 -15.94 -14.79
CA ASN A 225 -6.24 -15.29 -16.11
C ASN A 225 -7.72 -15.08 -16.46
N PHE A 226 -8.30 -14.00 -15.98
CA PHE A 226 -9.60 -13.53 -16.40
C PHE A 226 -9.41 -12.58 -17.59
N PRO A 227 -10.35 -12.59 -18.54
CA PRO A 227 -10.34 -11.61 -19.61
C PRO A 227 -10.51 -10.20 -19.04
N LYS A 228 -9.97 -9.18 -19.74
CA LYS A 228 -10.02 -7.75 -19.38
C LYS A 228 -11.44 -7.21 -19.07
N LYS A 229 -12.49 -7.93 -19.45
CA LYS A 229 -13.90 -7.71 -19.07
C LYS A 229 -14.51 -9.06 -18.68
N PRO A 230 -14.43 -9.47 -17.41
CA PRO A 230 -14.98 -10.76 -17.00
C PRO A 230 -16.51 -10.71 -17.04
N SER A 231 -17.11 -11.75 -17.62
CA SER A 231 -18.54 -12.02 -17.49
C SER A 231 -18.90 -12.36 -16.04
N ILE A 232 -20.16 -12.21 -15.67
CA ILE A 232 -20.62 -12.57 -14.32
C ILE A 232 -20.35 -14.04 -13.98
N ILE A 233 -20.40 -14.94 -14.97
CA ILE A 233 -20.08 -16.36 -14.81
C ILE A 233 -18.61 -16.54 -14.41
N GLN A 234 -17.71 -15.77 -15.01
CA GLN A 234 -16.28 -15.80 -14.69
C GLN A 234 -16.01 -15.27 -13.29
N LEU A 235 -16.63 -14.13 -12.92
CA LEU A 235 -16.51 -13.59 -11.56
C LEU A 235 -17.02 -14.57 -10.50
N THR A 236 -18.20 -15.14 -10.71
CA THR A 236 -18.82 -16.09 -9.78
C THR A 236 -17.99 -17.36 -9.64
N TYR A 237 -17.50 -17.92 -10.75
CA TYR A 237 -16.66 -19.11 -10.68
C TYR A 237 -15.30 -18.84 -10.04
N GLY A 238 -14.68 -17.70 -10.33
CA GLY A 238 -13.45 -17.26 -9.65
C GLY A 238 -13.59 -17.18 -8.14
N ASN A 239 -14.69 -16.58 -7.67
CA ASN A 239 -15.00 -16.51 -6.24
C ASN A 239 -15.23 -17.89 -5.62
N LEU A 240 -15.90 -18.80 -6.33
CA LEU A 240 -16.10 -20.16 -5.87
C LEU A 240 -14.78 -20.91 -5.73
N LEU A 241 -13.91 -20.87 -6.76
CA LEU A 241 -12.62 -21.53 -6.71
C LEU A 241 -11.78 -21.03 -5.52
N LYS A 242 -11.82 -19.72 -5.25
CA LYS A 242 -11.15 -19.08 -4.11
C LYS A 242 -11.67 -19.61 -2.77
N LEU A 243 -12.98 -19.72 -2.59
CA LEU A 243 -13.57 -20.31 -1.37
C LEU A 243 -13.16 -21.78 -1.22
N CYS A 244 -13.10 -22.51 -2.33
CA CYS A 244 -12.73 -23.92 -2.30
C CYS A 244 -11.28 -24.12 -1.88
N ASP A 245 -10.34 -23.32 -2.41
CA ASP A 245 -8.93 -23.36 -2.06
C ASP A 245 -8.70 -23.08 -0.56
N GLN A 246 -9.41 -22.10 0.00
CA GLN A 246 -9.36 -21.75 1.43
C GLN A 246 -9.79 -22.89 2.37
N HIS A 247 -10.65 -23.78 1.88
CA HIS A 247 -11.24 -24.85 2.66
C HIS A 247 -10.76 -26.24 2.21
N GLY A 248 -9.81 -26.33 1.28
CA GLY A 248 -9.33 -27.60 0.72
C GLY A 248 -10.41 -28.40 -0.01
N LEU A 249 -11.35 -27.72 -0.66
CA LEU A 249 -12.49 -28.31 -1.35
C LEU A 249 -12.27 -28.34 -2.87
N ASP A 250 -12.97 -29.26 -3.55
CA ASP A 250 -13.02 -29.29 -5.01
C ASP A 250 -14.24 -28.49 -5.52
N PRO A 251 -14.05 -27.37 -6.24
CA PRO A 251 -15.15 -26.58 -6.78
C PRO A 251 -16.02 -27.34 -7.79
N ALA A 252 -15.46 -28.30 -8.52
CA ALA A 252 -16.23 -29.14 -9.43
C ALA A 252 -17.19 -30.05 -8.65
N GLN A 253 -16.73 -30.57 -7.52
CA GLN A 253 -17.51 -31.41 -6.61
C GLN A 253 -18.63 -30.59 -5.95
N ILE A 254 -18.34 -29.41 -5.39
CA ILE A 254 -19.35 -28.52 -4.78
C ILE A 254 -20.48 -28.18 -5.76
N LEU A 255 -20.13 -27.79 -7.00
CA LEU A 255 -21.13 -27.47 -8.02
C LEU A 255 -21.95 -28.70 -8.40
N THR A 256 -21.31 -29.86 -8.50
CA THR A 256 -21.99 -31.12 -8.86
C THR A 256 -22.96 -31.55 -7.75
N ASP A 257 -22.57 -31.42 -6.49
CA ASP A 257 -23.41 -31.75 -5.34
C ASP A 257 -24.59 -30.79 -5.21
N SER A 258 -24.37 -29.49 -5.42
CA SER A 258 -25.46 -28.50 -5.48
C SER A 258 -26.46 -28.80 -6.61
N ILE A 259 -25.99 -29.24 -7.79
CA ILE A 259 -26.87 -29.67 -8.88
C ILE A 259 -27.65 -30.92 -8.48
N ASN A 260 -26.99 -31.90 -7.86
CA ASN A 260 -27.62 -33.16 -7.48
C ASN A 260 -28.72 -32.96 -6.42
N GLY A 261 -28.51 -32.05 -5.46
CA GLY A 261 -29.46 -31.70 -4.41
C GLY A 261 -30.59 -30.76 -4.80
N SER A 262 -30.66 -30.30 -6.06
CA SER A 262 -31.73 -29.41 -6.54
C SER A 262 -32.97 -30.16 -7.04
N ASP A 263 -34.13 -29.49 -7.09
CA ASP A 263 -35.40 -30.04 -7.60
C ASP A 263 -35.48 -30.10 -9.14
N LEU A 264 -34.34 -30.05 -9.82
CA LEU A 264 -34.27 -30.12 -11.28
C LEU A 264 -34.56 -31.53 -11.80
N SER A 265 -35.15 -31.61 -12.99
CA SER A 265 -35.31 -32.88 -13.70
C SER A 265 -33.96 -33.53 -14.04
N HIS A 266 -33.94 -34.85 -14.24
CA HIS A 266 -32.74 -35.60 -14.63
C HIS A 266 -32.04 -35.02 -15.87
N SER A 267 -32.83 -34.59 -16.87
CA SER A 267 -32.30 -33.97 -18.09
C SER A 267 -31.58 -32.63 -17.80
N GLN A 268 -32.19 -31.77 -16.98
CA GLN A 268 -31.61 -30.50 -16.57
C GLN A 268 -30.35 -30.67 -15.72
N LYS A 269 -30.33 -31.62 -14.78
CA LYS A 269 -29.14 -31.96 -13.99
C LYS A 269 -27.99 -32.43 -14.88
N SER A 270 -28.30 -33.28 -15.87
CA SER A 270 -27.31 -33.77 -16.86
C SER A 270 -26.71 -32.63 -17.69
N GLN A 271 -27.53 -31.72 -18.20
CA GLN A 271 -27.06 -30.54 -18.95
C GLN A 271 -26.16 -29.64 -18.10
N ARG A 272 -26.54 -29.39 -16.83
CA ARG A 272 -25.77 -28.56 -15.91
C ARG A 272 -24.43 -29.19 -15.53
N ARG A 273 -24.35 -30.51 -15.30
CA ARG A 273 -23.07 -31.21 -15.09
C ARG A 273 -22.13 -31.09 -16.30
N LYS A 274 -22.66 -31.19 -17.53
CA LYS A 274 -21.89 -30.92 -18.75
C LYS A 274 -21.41 -29.47 -18.85
N ALA A 275 -22.20 -28.51 -18.35
CA ALA A 275 -21.79 -27.11 -18.27
C ALA A 275 -20.65 -26.91 -17.25
N VAL A 276 -20.74 -27.51 -16.06
CA VAL A 276 -19.66 -27.49 -15.04
C VAL A 276 -18.37 -28.08 -15.61
N LYS A 277 -18.44 -29.24 -16.27
CA LYS A 277 -17.26 -29.85 -16.90
C LYS A 277 -16.60 -28.94 -17.92
N ARG A 278 -17.39 -28.26 -18.77
CA ARG A 278 -16.89 -27.26 -19.72
C ARG A 278 -16.26 -26.08 -18.99
N LEU A 279 -16.86 -25.64 -17.91
CA LEU A 279 -16.38 -24.52 -17.10
C LEU A 279 -15.02 -24.84 -16.45
N VAL A 280 -14.87 -26.03 -15.87
CA VAL A 280 -13.59 -26.55 -15.35
C VAL A 280 -12.55 -26.70 -16.46
N GLN A 281 -12.93 -27.17 -17.65
CA GLN A 281 -11.99 -27.29 -18.77
C GLN A 281 -11.50 -25.93 -19.30
N THR A 282 -12.41 -24.95 -19.38
CA THR A 282 -12.11 -23.61 -19.88
C THR A 282 -11.28 -22.79 -18.89
N TYR A 283 -11.57 -22.89 -17.59
CA TYR A 283 -10.98 -22.02 -16.57
C TYR A 283 -10.03 -22.75 -15.61
N GLY A 284 -10.16 -24.07 -15.46
CA GLY A 284 -9.31 -24.88 -14.57
C GLY A 284 -7.91 -25.17 -15.13
N LYS A 285 -7.66 -25.02 -16.44
CA LYS A 285 -6.29 -25.06 -17.00
C LYS A 285 -5.53 -23.74 -16.86
N SER A 286 -6.25 -22.61 -16.80
CA SER A 286 -5.69 -21.28 -16.57
C SER A 286 -5.20 -21.05 -15.13
N TYR A 287 -5.40 -22.03 -14.24
CA TYR A 287 -4.93 -22.05 -12.85
C TYR A 287 -3.42 -22.26 -12.68
N CYS A 288 -2.73 -22.80 -13.70
CA CYS A 288 -1.33 -23.22 -13.60
C CYS A 288 -0.33 -22.25 -14.24
N GLN A 289 -0.77 -21.12 -14.79
CA GLN A 289 0.17 -20.05 -15.10
C GLN A 289 0.33 -19.19 -13.85
N GLN A 290 1.20 -19.65 -12.93
CA GLN A 290 1.90 -18.73 -12.05
C GLN A 290 2.37 -17.58 -12.94
N ILE A 291 1.86 -16.37 -12.71
CA ILE A 291 2.69 -15.18 -12.93
C ILE A 291 3.94 -15.52 -12.15
N SER A 292 5.03 -15.94 -12.83
CA SER A 292 6.15 -16.54 -12.11
C SER A 292 6.54 -15.55 -11.05
N LEU A 293 6.31 -15.91 -9.79
CA LEU A 293 6.74 -15.14 -8.65
C LEU A 293 8.23 -14.86 -8.81
N ASP A 294 8.97 -15.77 -9.45
CA ASP A 294 10.34 -15.56 -9.92
C ASP A 294 10.55 -14.24 -10.66
N LYS A 295 9.66 -13.76 -11.55
CA LYS A 295 9.82 -12.44 -12.21
C LYS A 295 9.52 -11.24 -11.30
N VAL A 296 8.81 -11.43 -10.19
CA VAL A 296 8.54 -10.39 -9.19
C VAL A 296 9.56 -10.47 -8.02
N LEU A 297 10.08 -11.67 -7.72
CA LEU A 297 10.95 -12.03 -6.60
C LEU A 297 12.44 -12.13 -6.98
N THR A 298 12.82 -12.35 -8.25
CA THR A 298 14.25 -12.31 -8.66
C THR A 298 14.87 -10.93 -8.48
N TYR A 299 14.06 -9.89 -8.29
CA TYR A 299 14.52 -8.53 -8.06
C TYR A 299 14.69 -8.16 -6.58
N SER A 300 14.41 -9.06 -5.64
CA SER A 300 14.61 -8.83 -4.19
C SER A 300 15.87 -9.50 -3.61
N ASN A 301 16.72 -10.11 -4.45
CA ASN A 301 17.99 -10.72 -4.06
C ASN A 301 19.22 -9.85 -4.38
N TYR A 302 19.03 -8.53 -4.56
CA TYR A 302 20.10 -7.54 -4.69
C TYR A 302 19.84 -6.35 -3.77
#